data_AF-A0A7S2DRS5-F1
#
_entry.id   AF-A0A7S2DRS5-F1
#
_cell.length_a   1.000
_cell.length_b   1.000
_cell.length_c   1.000
_cell.angle_alpha   90.00
_cell.angle_beta   90.00
_cell.angle_gamma   90.00
#
_symmetry.space_group_name_H-M   'P 1'
#
loop_
_entity.id
_entity.type
_entity.pdbx_description
1 polymer ?
#
loop_
_entity_poly.entity_id
_entity_poly.type
_entity_poly.pdbx_seq_one_letter_code
_entity_poly.pdbx_strand_id
1 'polypeptide(L)'
;VHRVASAGEAAGPTYFIRVRVRSQALGSRKLRSLARFYALRFSSGRIFPLTRLTEGPASFTLASQEEHRFCWHLAVGQELRDAAGGVLLMESPGGHALPGCPQAQERFVSADLEVQVPAEVTPDEVERLKLGYNYNGILNLGHLDVGAPRQV
;
A
#
# COMPACT_ATOMS: atom_id res chain seq x y z
N VAL A 1 7.19 7.41 2.01
CA VAL A 1 6.23 8.08 1.10
C VAL A 1 6.92 9.33 0.59
N HIS A 2 6.74 9.72 -0.66
CA HIS A 2 7.50 10.83 -1.24
C HIS A 2 6.56 11.86 -1.86
N ARG A 3 6.73 13.14 -1.55
CA ARG A 3 6.05 14.26 -2.22
C ARG A 3 6.84 14.61 -3.48
N VAL A 4 6.21 14.53 -4.63
CA VAL A 4 6.86 14.83 -5.91
C VAL A 4 6.81 16.33 -6.13
N ALA A 5 7.98 16.96 -6.31
CA ALA A 5 8.08 18.37 -6.63
C ALA A 5 7.36 18.65 -7.96
N SER A 6 6.34 19.52 -7.96
CA SER A 6 5.64 19.91 -9.17
C SER A 6 6.41 20.99 -9.92
N ALA A 7 6.55 20.84 -11.24
CA ALA A 7 7.17 21.85 -12.09
C ALA A 7 6.27 23.08 -12.37
N GLY A 8 5.04 23.13 -11.84
CA GLY A 8 4.10 24.26 -12.03
C GLY A 8 3.01 24.34 -10.96
N GLU A 9 2.41 25.52 -10.83
CA GLU A 9 1.48 25.89 -9.73
C GLU A 9 0.04 25.38 -9.89
N ALA A 10 -0.35 24.88 -11.08
CA ALA A 10 -1.75 24.58 -11.38
C ALA A 10 -2.24 23.18 -10.97
N ALA A 11 -1.34 22.26 -10.60
CA ALA A 11 -1.70 20.89 -10.23
C ALA A 11 -1.58 20.68 -8.72
N GLY A 12 -2.57 20.03 -8.11
CA GLY A 12 -2.53 19.65 -6.70
C GLY A 12 -1.34 18.72 -6.37
N PRO A 13 -0.98 18.57 -5.08
CA PRO A 13 0.17 17.79 -4.68
C PRO A 13 0.06 16.32 -5.14
N THR A 14 1.19 15.80 -5.62
CA THR A 14 1.32 14.40 -6.04
C THR A 14 2.33 13.70 -5.14
N TYR A 15 1.99 12.48 -4.72
CA TYR A 15 2.84 11.65 -3.90
C TYR A 15 3.17 10.34 -4.61
N PHE A 16 4.43 9.92 -4.49
CA PHE A 16 4.89 8.60 -4.93
C PHE A 16 5.01 7.67 -3.73
N ILE A 17 4.27 6.57 -3.76
CA ILE A 17 4.17 5.60 -2.67
C ILE A 17 4.83 4.31 -3.12
N ARG A 18 5.73 3.77 -2.28
CA ARG A 18 6.39 2.49 -2.48
C ARG A 18 6.09 1.59 -1.30
N VAL A 19 5.80 0.33 -1.60
CA VAL A 19 5.54 -0.70 -0.61
C VAL A 19 6.44 -1.90 -0.90
N ARG A 20 7.05 -2.41 0.16
CA ARG A 20 7.91 -3.58 0.14
C ARG A 20 7.38 -4.54 1.19
N VAL A 21 6.95 -5.72 0.76
CA VAL A 21 6.45 -6.78 1.63
C VAL A 21 7.43 -7.93 1.57
N ARG A 22 8.04 -8.28 2.70
CA ARG A 22 9.00 -9.38 2.79
C ARG A 22 8.48 -10.44 3.76
N SER A 23 8.47 -11.69 3.31
CA SER A 23 8.18 -12.81 4.19
C SER A 23 9.36 -13.08 5.12
N GLN A 24 9.11 -13.03 6.43
CA GLN A 24 10.08 -13.46 7.45
C GLN A 24 9.84 -14.91 7.92
N ALA A 25 8.82 -15.59 7.38
CA ALA A 25 8.48 -16.94 7.78
C ALA A 25 9.66 -17.89 7.51
N LEU A 26 10.01 -18.70 8.51
CA LEU A 26 10.94 -19.81 8.38
C LEU A 26 10.13 -21.07 8.05
N GLY A 27 10.17 -21.53 6.80
CA GLY A 27 9.49 -22.77 6.40
C GLY A 27 8.98 -22.76 4.95
N SER A 28 8.24 -23.81 4.60
CA SER A 28 7.71 -24.01 3.23
C SER A 28 6.34 -23.36 2.99
N ARG A 29 5.77 -22.68 4.00
CA ARG A 29 4.46 -22.04 3.88
C ARG A 29 4.56 -20.82 2.96
N LYS A 30 3.59 -20.70 2.06
CA LYS A 30 3.44 -19.56 1.17
C LYS A 30 2.38 -18.62 1.73
N LEU A 31 2.59 -17.32 1.59
CA LEU A 31 1.64 -16.27 1.95
C LEU A 31 1.03 -15.70 0.68
N ARG A 32 -0.29 -15.76 0.55
CA ARG A 32 -1.04 -15.15 -0.56
C ARG A 32 -1.59 -13.80 -0.11
N SER A 33 -1.48 -12.78 -0.94
CA SER A 33 -2.13 -11.48 -0.68
C SER A 33 -3.63 -11.54 -0.89
N LEU A 34 -4.38 -10.92 0.03
CA LEU A 34 -5.84 -10.80 -0.04
C LEU A 34 -6.29 -9.35 -0.21
N ALA A 35 -5.71 -8.43 0.55
CA ALA A 35 -6.06 -7.02 0.49
C ALA A 35 -4.88 -6.14 0.91
N ARG A 36 -4.95 -4.87 0.52
CA ARG A 36 -4.09 -3.80 1.03
C ARG A 36 -4.98 -2.68 1.55
N PHE A 37 -4.56 -2.07 2.65
CA PHE A 37 -5.27 -0.96 3.25
C PHE A 37 -4.31 0.19 3.55
N TYR A 38 -4.82 1.41 3.50
CA TYR A 38 -4.07 2.63 3.79
C TYR A 38 -4.94 3.59 4.59
N ALA A 39 -4.32 4.33 5.48
CA ALA A 39 -4.90 5.49 6.15
C ALA A 39 -4.07 6.71 5.78
N LEU A 40 -4.67 7.60 4.99
CA LEU A 40 -4.01 8.82 4.48
C LEU A 40 -4.48 10.01 5.29
N ARG A 41 -3.61 10.60 6.12
CA ARG A 41 -3.94 11.76 6.94
C ARG A 41 -3.50 13.04 6.25
N PHE A 42 -4.44 13.95 6.00
CA PHE A 42 -4.18 15.23 5.35
C PHE A 42 -3.85 16.33 6.36
N SER A 43 -3.30 17.44 5.87
CA SER A 43 -2.99 18.63 6.67
C SER A 43 -4.21 19.23 7.35
N SER A 44 -5.40 19.04 6.79
CA SER A 44 -6.70 19.39 7.41
C SER A 44 -7.06 18.54 8.64
N GLY A 45 -6.28 17.50 8.96
CA GLY A 45 -6.54 16.57 10.05
C GLY A 45 -7.47 15.41 9.68
N ARG A 46 -8.06 15.43 8.49
CA ARG A 46 -8.94 14.35 8.02
C ARG A 46 -8.14 13.13 7.58
N ILE A 47 -8.74 11.96 7.77
CA ILE A 47 -8.17 10.66 7.40
C ILE A 47 -9.03 10.06 6.30
N PHE A 48 -8.40 9.70 5.19
CA PHE A 48 -9.04 8.95 4.11
C PHE A 48 -8.61 7.48 4.19
N PRO A 49 -9.51 6.56 4.57
CA PRO A 49 -9.25 5.14 4.51
C PRO A 49 -9.38 4.63 3.08
N LEU A 50 -8.42 3.82 2.64
CA LEU A 50 -8.44 3.18 1.33
C LEU A 50 -8.17 1.69 1.49
N THR A 51 -9.14 0.86 1.14
CA THR A 51 -8.98 -0.60 1.07
C THR A 51 -9.11 -1.05 -0.37
N ARG A 52 -8.18 -1.90 -0.84
CA ARG A 52 -8.27 -2.56 -2.14
C ARG A 52 -7.97 -4.05 -2.02
N LEU A 53 -8.82 -4.86 -2.62
CA LEU A 53 -8.55 -6.29 -2.78
C LEU A 53 -7.35 -6.49 -3.72
N THR A 54 -6.54 -7.52 -3.44
CA THR A 54 -5.41 -7.91 -4.29
C THR A 54 -5.81 -9.11 -5.15
N GLU A 55 -6.62 -8.84 -6.16
CA GLU A 55 -7.11 -9.85 -7.11
C GLU A 55 -6.44 -9.68 -8.48
N GLY A 56 -6.42 -10.77 -9.26
CA GLY A 56 -5.89 -10.78 -10.62
C GLY A 56 -4.43 -10.30 -10.70
N PRO A 57 -4.10 -9.33 -11.56
CA PRO A 57 -2.73 -8.82 -11.73
C PRO A 57 -2.12 -8.18 -10.47
N ALA A 58 -2.94 -7.79 -9.49
CA ALA A 58 -2.48 -7.22 -8.23
C ALA A 58 -2.24 -8.28 -7.14
N SER A 59 -2.63 -9.54 -7.39
CA SER A 59 -2.36 -10.65 -6.49
C SER A 59 -0.89 -11.06 -6.54
N PHE A 60 -0.34 -11.47 -5.41
CA PHE A 60 1.00 -12.01 -5.32
C PHE A 60 1.06 -13.09 -4.24
N THR A 61 2.08 -13.94 -4.33
CA THR A 61 2.37 -14.96 -3.32
C THR A 61 3.83 -14.82 -2.92
N LEU A 62 4.12 -14.99 -1.63
CA LEU A 62 5.47 -14.97 -1.07
C LEU A 62 5.80 -16.33 -0.47
N ALA A 63 6.86 -16.97 -0.94
CA ALA A 63 7.52 -18.04 -0.22
C ALA A 63 8.41 -17.49 0.92
N SER A 64 9.10 -18.38 1.64
CA SER A 64 10.05 -18.00 2.68
C SER A 64 11.15 -17.11 2.11
N GLN A 65 11.42 -15.99 2.79
CA GLN A 65 12.41 -14.97 2.41
C GLN A 65 12.15 -14.25 1.09
N GLU A 66 11.05 -14.54 0.40
CA GLU A 66 10.67 -13.79 -0.79
C GLU A 66 10.16 -12.40 -0.44
N GLU A 67 10.22 -11.54 -1.44
CA GLU A 67 9.84 -10.14 -1.34
C GLU A 67 9.05 -9.71 -2.55
N HIS A 68 7.99 -8.93 -2.29
CA HIS A 68 7.19 -8.30 -3.33
C HIS A 68 7.29 -6.77 -3.17
N ARG A 69 7.56 -6.10 -4.29
CA ARG A 69 7.76 -4.66 -4.37
C ARG A 69 6.77 -4.07 -5.36
N PHE A 70 6.01 -3.06 -4.92
CA PHE A 70 5.14 -2.29 -5.81
C PHE A 70 5.09 -0.82 -5.45
N CYS A 71 4.77 0.02 -6.44
CA CYS A 71 4.68 1.46 -6.29
C CYS A 71 3.49 2.03 -7.05
N TRP A 72 3.06 3.23 -6.69
CA TRP A 72 1.92 3.93 -7.31
C TRP A 72 1.99 5.43 -6.99
N HIS A 73 1.25 6.23 -7.76
CA HIS A 73 1.09 7.66 -7.48
C HIS A 73 -0.25 7.96 -6.83
N LEU A 74 -0.25 8.94 -5.94
CA LEU A 74 -1.42 9.54 -5.34
C LEU A 74 -1.49 11.01 -5.75
N ALA A 75 -2.48 11.40 -6.54
CA ALA A 75 -2.78 12.80 -6.84
C ALA A 75 -3.92 13.26 -5.93
N VAL A 76 -3.73 14.35 -5.17
CA VAL A 76 -4.69 14.83 -4.16
C VAL A 76 -4.85 16.35 -4.24
N GLY A 77 -5.97 16.86 -3.75
CA GLY A 77 -6.21 18.31 -3.68
C GLY A 77 -5.69 18.99 -2.41
N GLN A 78 -5.18 18.21 -1.45
CA GLN A 78 -4.69 18.70 -0.16
C GLN A 78 -3.36 18.04 0.18
N GLU A 79 -2.53 18.74 0.95
CA GLU A 79 -1.26 18.20 1.44
C GLU A 79 -1.49 16.98 2.35
N LEU A 80 -0.77 15.90 2.08
CA LEU A 80 -0.69 14.72 2.93
C LEU A 80 0.29 14.99 4.07
N ARG A 81 -0.17 14.83 5.31
CA ARG A 81 0.66 14.95 6.52
C ARG A 81 1.45 13.68 6.77
N ASP A 82 0.77 12.53 6.71
CA ASP A 82 1.35 11.20 6.87
C ASP A 82 0.45 10.14 6.27
N ALA A 83 1.01 8.95 6.08
CA ALA A 83 0.28 7.77 5.68
C ALA A 83 0.71 6.56 6.50
N ALA A 84 -0.26 5.73 6.84
CA ALA A 84 -0.08 4.39 7.36
C ALA A 84 -0.77 3.38 6.43
N GLY A 85 -0.56 2.09 6.65
CA GLY A 85 -1.28 1.07 5.91
C GLY A 85 -0.84 -0.32 6.29
N GLY A 86 -1.19 -1.27 5.45
CA GLY A 86 -0.83 -2.66 5.65
C GLY A 86 -1.31 -3.54 4.52
N VAL A 87 -0.92 -4.81 4.61
CA VAL A 87 -1.35 -5.86 3.69
C VAL A 87 -1.90 -7.01 4.50
N LEU A 88 -3.10 -7.45 4.12
CA LEU A 88 -3.69 -8.68 4.63
C LEU A 88 -3.24 -9.85 3.76
N LEU A 89 -2.62 -10.83 4.41
CA LEU A 89 -2.09 -12.03 3.81
C LEU A 89 -2.81 -13.26 4.40
N MET A 90 -2.79 -14.36 3.65
CA MET A 90 -3.31 -15.65 4.09
C MET A 90 -2.24 -16.71 3.86
N GLU A 91 -1.98 -17.54 4.87
CA GLU A 91 -1.17 -18.74 4.68
C GLU A 91 -1.89 -19.72 3.74
N SER A 92 -1.23 -20.09 2.64
CA SER A 92 -1.72 -21.17 1.78
C SER A 92 -1.65 -22.49 2.55
N PRO A 93 -2.69 -23.35 2.47
CA PRO A 93 -2.63 -24.68 3.06
C PRO A 93 -1.48 -25.45 2.42
N GLY A 94 -0.43 -25.73 3.20
CA GLY A 94 0.66 -26.60 2.77
C GLY A 94 0.09 -27.98 2.49
N GLY A 95 0.48 -28.61 1.37
CA GLY A 95 -0.11 -29.83 0.80
C GLY A 95 -0.02 -31.13 1.62
N HIS A 96 0.03 -31.06 2.95
CA HIS A 96 -0.06 -32.21 3.85
C HIS A 96 -0.97 -31.91 5.05
N ALA A 97 -2.16 -31.35 4.80
CA ALA A 97 -3.22 -31.45 5.78
C ALA A 97 -3.60 -32.94 5.87
N LEU A 98 -3.16 -33.62 6.93
CA LEU A 98 -3.57 -34.99 7.22
C LEU A 98 -5.11 -35.02 7.29
N PRO A 99 -5.79 -35.93 6.57
CA PRO A 99 -7.24 -36.05 6.63
C PRO A 99 -7.65 -36.35 8.08
N GLY A 100 -8.45 -35.47 8.68
CA GLY A 100 -8.98 -35.65 10.04
C GLY A 100 -8.48 -34.65 11.09
N CYS A 101 -7.53 -33.75 10.78
CA CYS A 101 -7.17 -32.67 11.68
C CYS A 101 -8.09 -31.44 11.46
N PRO A 102 -8.89 -30.99 12.45
CA PRO A 102 -9.72 -29.79 12.34
C PRO A 102 -8.92 -28.46 12.37
N GLN A 103 -7.68 -28.46 11.89
CA GLN A 103 -6.78 -27.30 11.89
C GLN A 103 -6.83 -26.49 10.58
N ALA A 104 -7.94 -26.51 9.85
CA ALA A 104 -8.21 -25.54 8.78
C ALA A 104 -8.63 -24.17 9.35
N GLN A 105 -8.00 -23.74 10.44
CA GLN A 105 -8.19 -22.38 10.93
C GLN A 105 -7.38 -21.48 10.02
N GLU A 106 -8.06 -20.76 9.14
CA GLU A 106 -7.46 -19.78 8.24
C GLU A 106 -6.56 -18.85 9.05
N ARG A 107 -5.25 -18.94 8.83
CA ARG A 107 -4.26 -18.09 9.50
C ARG A 107 -4.08 -16.84 8.66
N PHE A 108 -4.96 -15.87 8.90
CA PHE A 108 -4.77 -14.52 8.40
C PHE A 108 -3.57 -13.88 9.08
N VAL A 109 -2.74 -13.20 8.30
CA VAL A 109 -1.57 -12.46 8.77
C VAL A 109 -1.73 -11.03 8.30
N SER A 110 -1.78 -10.07 9.24
CA SER A 110 -1.66 -8.65 8.91
C SER A 110 -0.18 -8.25 8.97
N ALA A 111 0.28 -7.57 7.93
CA ALA A 111 1.56 -6.89 7.93
C ALA A 111 1.31 -5.39 7.93
N ASP A 112 1.47 -4.77 9.10
CA ASP A 112 1.28 -3.33 9.25
C ASP A 112 2.52 -2.58 8.76
N LEU A 113 2.28 -1.49 8.05
CA LEU A 113 3.32 -0.57 7.58
C LEU A 113 3.47 0.55 8.61
N GLU A 114 4.72 0.91 8.89
CA GLU A 114 5.03 2.06 9.73
C GLU A 114 4.42 3.35 9.16
N VAL A 115 4.08 4.28 10.06
CA VAL A 115 3.63 5.61 9.67
C VAL A 115 4.77 6.34 8.97
N GLN A 116 4.49 6.91 7.80
CA GLN A 116 5.47 7.61 6.97
C GLN A 116 5.03 9.04 6.72
N VAL A 117 5.91 9.99 7.03
CA VAL A 117 5.78 11.39 6.63
C VAL A 117 6.35 11.54 5.20
N PRO A 118 5.70 12.30 4.29
CA PRO A 118 6.23 12.51 2.95
C PRO A 118 7.59 13.25 2.97
N ALA A 119 8.58 12.68 2.30
CA ALA A 119 9.84 13.36 1.99
C ALA A 119 9.77 13.96 0.57
N GLU A 120 10.31 15.16 0.35
CA GLU A 120 10.32 15.76 -0.99
C GLU A 120 11.30 15.06 -1.93
N VAL A 121 10.88 14.84 -3.17
CA VAL A 121 11.70 14.26 -4.24
C VAL A 121 11.41 14.94 -5.57
N THR A 122 12.42 14.97 -6.42
CA THR A 122 12.32 15.41 -7.82
C THR A 122 11.69 14.32 -8.71
N PRO A 123 11.15 14.69 -9.89
CA PRO A 123 10.67 13.71 -10.87
C PRO A 123 11.74 12.68 -11.28
N ASP A 124 12.99 13.10 -11.46
CA ASP A 124 14.09 12.20 -11.81
C ASP A 124 14.41 11.20 -10.68
N GLU A 125 14.29 11.64 -9.42
CA GLU A 125 14.39 10.74 -8.27
C GLU A 125 13.26 9.73 -8.26
N VAL A 126 12.03 10.12 -8.62
CA VAL A 126 10.91 9.18 -8.73
C VAL A 126 11.23 8.06 -9.73
N GLU A 127 11.80 8.39 -10.90
CA GLU A 127 12.21 7.37 -11.88
C GLU A 127 13.27 6.41 -11.32
N ARG A 128 14.25 6.93 -10.58
CA ARG A 128 15.22 6.06 -9.87
C ARG A 128 14.55 5.21 -8.79
N LEU A 129 13.62 5.77 -8.04
CA LEU A 129 12.93 5.09 -6.94
C LEU A 129 11.98 3.99 -7.45
N LYS A 130 11.52 4.06 -8.71
CA LYS A 130 10.71 3.02 -9.38
C LYS A 130 11.52 1.77 -9.72
N LEU A 131 12.84 1.85 -9.84
CA LEU A 131 13.67 0.71 -10.24
C LEU A 131 13.47 -0.48 -9.29
N GLY A 132 13.09 -1.63 -9.86
CA GLY A 132 12.81 -2.86 -9.12
C GLY A 132 11.45 -2.90 -8.41
N TYR A 133 10.53 -1.99 -8.71
CA TYR A 133 9.14 -2.00 -8.22
C TYR A 133 8.14 -2.21 -9.37
N ASN A 134 7.08 -2.96 -9.10
CA ASN A 134 5.94 -3.05 -10.02
C ASN A 134 5.06 -1.80 -9.91
N TYR A 135 4.85 -1.09 -11.01
CA TYR A 135 4.04 0.12 -11.02
C TYR A 135 2.55 -0.20 -11.16
N ASN A 136 1.74 0.23 -10.19
CA ASN A 136 0.31 -0.06 -10.07
C ASN A 136 -0.59 1.11 -10.47
N GLY A 137 -0.07 2.10 -11.20
CA GLY A 137 -0.84 3.22 -11.72
C GLY A 137 -0.98 4.41 -10.76
N ILE A 138 -2.03 5.20 -10.99
CA ILE A 138 -2.30 6.47 -10.31
C ILE A 138 -3.66 6.39 -9.62
N LEU A 139 -3.71 6.77 -8.35
CA LEU A 139 -4.94 7.05 -7.63
C LEU A 139 -5.16 8.57 -7.58
N ASN A 140 -6.23 9.03 -8.22
CA ASN A 140 -6.60 10.43 -8.20
C ASN A 140 -7.73 10.67 -7.20
N LEU A 141 -7.44 11.43 -6.15
CA LEU A 141 -8.38 11.92 -5.15
C LEU A 141 -8.52 13.45 -5.21
N GLY A 142 -8.05 14.10 -6.28
CA GLY A 142 -8.11 15.56 -6.44
C GLY A 142 -9.54 16.12 -6.45
N HIS A 143 -10.51 15.30 -6.87
CA HIS A 143 -11.93 15.66 -6.87
C HIS A 143 -12.66 15.33 -5.57
N LEU A 144 -12.05 14.56 -4.68
CA LEU A 144 -12.64 14.34 -3.38
C LEU A 144 -12.47 15.63 -2.61
N ASP A 145 -13.59 16.34 -2.43
CA ASP A 145 -13.68 17.40 -1.45
C ASP A 145 -13.59 16.76 -0.07
N VAL A 146 -12.35 16.43 0.31
CA VAL A 146 -12.01 16.04 1.66
C VAL A 146 -12.12 17.27 2.56
N GLY A 147 -12.79 18.39 2.20
CA GLY A 147 -13.51 19.16 3.21
C GLY A 147 -13.57 20.67 3.18
N ALA A 148 -14.57 21.22 2.51
CA ALA A 148 -15.39 22.18 3.23
C ALA A 148 -16.04 21.48 4.44
N PRO A 149 -15.88 21.97 5.69
CA PRO A 149 -16.80 21.59 6.76
C PRO A 149 -18.19 22.09 6.33
N ARG A 150 -19.18 21.20 6.26
CA ARG A 150 -20.58 21.65 6.21
C ARG A 150 -20.81 22.37 7.54
N GLN A 151 -20.93 23.69 7.50
CA GLN A 151 -21.50 24.42 8.63
C GLN A 151 -22.89 23.82 8.85
N VAL A 152 -23.08 23.19 10.01
CA VAL A 152 -24.38 22.77 10.53
C VAL A 152 -24.87 23.89 11.42
#